data_AF-A0A0L8IHM0-F1
#
_entry.id   AF-A0A0L8IHM0-F1
#
_cell.length_a   1.000
_cell.length_b   1.000
_cell.length_c   1.000
_cell.angle_alpha   90.00
_cell.angle_beta   90.00
_cell.angle_gamma   90.00
#
_symmetry.space_group_name_H-M   'P 1'
#
loop_
_entity.id
_entity.type
_entity.pdbx_description
1 polymer ?
#
loop_
_entity_poly.entity_id
_entity_poly.type
_entity_poly.pdbx_seq_one_letter_code
_entity_poly.pdbx_strand_id
1 'polypeptide(L)'
;MVANYLASYMLLCLYVAVCGYELCTSRRQNISVVMMDQQGSQLYAGSRTLLSVLMTDLVGGYNCTTCSNDKSGQSICVWKLNGSRIVMPDLMVKKLRYYARFIVVCLLLKKMKLVRDLVRELAKQIDDYTTTYEPDDQMEWNLVLGEIKSFIEADNIISVVDVDSSSIVLSHRLTPLNTPPLDKGTPVYLTLQEILIVGNCNEQVKFSELTLDMFRMLQTLEREPQEDLTTQLYDTSPAPGRQPFENGDRSIRRDNPHKYLLYKPTFSQLNTFLASGFKELPPNGALLLYISADGCYGNSKHTDDAAYDLGGVVTNSRREGDILNKNKRPGSLKEMHCLHPGDLYPYTRKPLFLICDSDNSSAFQCFPNLFGQPLVCLLSPEQLPSTMQDQHLKGNLFTLFLHCPLMAFCYVCNIGDIPITTWDKCQSHVDKFMSEASKLFTRSRKLDHSFMQFFGDDFLRLLLLRFVFCYIVLILHRGFKGPSYFPTSHPSLPTDEILEHPLLYKSMLDLANTLDVRGLFAEPGDGDTSN
;
A
#
# COMPACT_ATOMS: atom_id res chain seq x y z
N MET A 1 -30.91 -1.70 26.38
CA MET A 1 -30.53 -0.58 27.28
C MET A 1 -29.01 -0.47 27.47
N VAL A 2 -28.26 -1.59 27.58
CA VAL A 2 -26.78 -1.61 27.66
C VAL A 2 -26.07 -1.21 26.35
N ALA A 3 -26.66 -1.48 25.18
CA ALA A 3 -26.10 -1.11 23.87
C ALA A 3 -26.08 0.41 23.59
N ASN A 4 -27.04 1.18 24.14
CA ASN A 4 -27.10 2.64 23.96
C ASN A 4 -26.08 3.38 24.85
N TYR A 5 -25.70 2.78 25.99
CA TYR A 5 -24.67 3.33 26.87
C TYR A 5 -23.26 3.04 26.34
N LEU A 6 -23.02 1.87 25.73
CA LEU A 6 -21.75 1.56 25.05
C LEU A 6 -21.49 2.46 23.83
N ALA A 7 -22.52 2.74 23.02
CA ALA A 7 -22.42 3.68 21.90
C ALA A 7 -22.13 5.11 22.37
N SER A 8 -22.74 5.54 23.48
CA SER A 8 -22.50 6.87 24.07
C SER A 8 -21.12 6.98 24.73
N TYR A 9 -20.64 5.92 25.37
CA TYR A 9 -19.31 5.87 25.99
C TYR A 9 -18.19 5.79 24.95
N MET A 10 -18.40 5.08 23.83
CA MET A 10 -17.44 5.06 22.71
C MET A 10 -17.48 6.34 21.87
N LEU A 11 -18.65 6.98 21.70
CA LEU A 11 -18.72 8.35 21.17
C LEU A 11 -17.99 9.35 22.08
N LEU A 12 -18.03 9.16 23.40
CA LEU A 12 -17.28 9.98 24.35
C LEU A 12 -15.77 9.73 24.24
N CYS A 13 -15.33 8.49 24.04
CA CYS A 13 -13.91 8.17 23.76
C CYS A 13 -13.43 8.75 22.42
N LEU A 14 -14.27 8.70 21.40
CA LEU A 14 -14.06 9.37 20.10
C LEU A 14 -14.04 10.90 20.25
N TYR A 15 -14.92 11.46 21.08
CA TYR A 15 -14.99 12.88 21.39
C TYR A 15 -13.78 13.37 22.19
N VAL A 16 -13.24 12.56 23.11
CA VAL A 16 -11.98 12.87 23.82
C VAL A 16 -10.78 12.79 22.89
N ALA A 17 -10.75 11.84 21.95
CA ALA A 17 -9.71 11.76 20.92
C ALA A 17 -9.74 12.97 19.96
N VAL A 18 -10.93 13.51 19.67
CA VAL A 18 -11.14 14.68 18.80
C VAL A 18 -10.99 16.02 19.55
N CYS A 19 -11.47 16.16 20.79
CA CYS A 19 -11.25 17.37 21.60
C CYS A 19 -9.78 17.51 22.05
N GLY A 20 -9.06 16.39 22.22
CA GLY A 20 -7.61 16.40 22.33
C GLY A 20 -6.91 16.92 21.06
N TYR A 21 -7.57 16.85 19.89
CA TYR A 21 -7.06 17.37 18.63
C TYR A 21 -7.11 18.90 18.56
N GLU A 22 -8.20 19.53 19.07
CA GLU A 22 -8.33 21.00 19.05
C GLU A 22 -7.54 21.71 20.16
N LEU A 23 -7.37 21.10 21.35
CA LEU A 23 -6.57 21.69 22.44
C LEU A 23 -5.04 21.53 22.28
N CYS A 24 -4.58 20.62 21.42
CA CYS A 24 -3.17 20.22 21.32
C CYS A 24 -2.45 20.74 20.06
N THR A 25 -3.08 21.64 19.30
CA THR A 25 -2.40 22.42 18.24
C THR A 25 -1.43 23.48 18.79
N SER A 26 -1.37 23.67 20.12
CA SER A 26 -0.47 24.66 20.74
C SER A 26 0.73 24.08 21.51
N ARG A 27 0.75 22.81 21.94
CA ARG A 27 1.94 22.21 22.60
C ARG A 27 2.05 20.71 22.34
N ARG A 28 3.18 20.30 21.75
CA ARG A 28 3.61 18.89 21.62
C ARG A 28 3.58 18.19 22.99
N GLN A 29 2.59 17.33 23.22
CA GLN A 29 2.68 16.26 24.22
C GLN A 29 2.36 14.91 23.57
N ASN A 30 3.18 13.92 23.90
CA ASN A 30 3.00 12.51 23.53
C ASN A 30 1.81 11.95 24.33
N ILE A 31 0.75 11.52 23.65
CA ILE A 31 -0.39 10.83 24.27
C ILE A 31 -0.41 9.40 23.75
N SER A 32 -0.32 8.43 24.66
CA SER A 32 -0.58 7.01 24.40
C SER A 32 -2.08 6.74 24.56
N VAL A 33 -2.74 6.24 23.52
CA VAL A 33 -4.14 5.80 23.60
C VAL A 33 -4.15 4.33 24.00
N VAL A 34 -4.73 4.03 25.16
CA VAL A 34 -4.89 2.67 25.68
C VAL A 34 -6.37 2.32 25.61
N MET A 35 -6.73 1.35 24.77
CA MET A 35 -8.07 0.78 24.76
C MET A 35 -8.14 -0.33 25.80
N MET A 36 -9.21 -0.41 26.60
CA MET A 36 -9.44 -1.51 27.54
C MET A 36 -10.83 -2.09 27.37
N ASP A 37 -10.99 -3.39 27.64
CA ASP A 37 -12.29 -4.04 27.71
C ASP A 37 -13.01 -3.78 29.05
N GLN A 38 -14.22 -4.31 29.21
CA GLN A 38 -15.02 -4.16 30.44
C GLN A 38 -14.41 -4.87 31.67
N GLN A 39 -13.39 -5.71 31.50
CA GLN A 39 -12.67 -6.41 32.58
C GLN A 39 -11.33 -5.75 32.92
N GLY A 40 -10.97 -4.65 32.26
CA GLY A 40 -9.72 -3.92 32.47
C GLY A 40 -8.53 -4.48 31.69
N SER A 41 -8.76 -5.36 30.71
CA SER A 41 -7.71 -5.91 29.85
C SER A 41 -7.39 -4.92 28.73
N GLN A 42 -6.11 -4.62 28.52
CA GLN A 42 -5.64 -3.72 27.47
C GLN A 42 -5.83 -4.36 26.07
N LEU A 43 -6.62 -3.70 25.22
CA LEU A 43 -6.96 -4.10 23.84
C LEU A 43 -6.04 -3.51 22.77
N TYR A 44 -5.35 -2.40 23.06
CA TYR A 44 -4.47 -1.73 22.10
C TYR A 44 -3.54 -0.69 22.75
N ALA A 45 -2.29 -0.63 22.26
CA ALA A 45 -1.42 0.55 22.29
C ALA A 45 -0.71 0.70 20.93
N GLY A 46 -0.96 1.77 20.19
CA GLY A 46 -0.32 1.99 18.89
C GLY A 46 -0.48 3.39 18.31
N SER A 47 0.32 3.66 17.27
CA SER A 47 0.65 5.00 16.76
C SER A 47 -0.51 5.72 16.03
N ARG A 48 -0.50 7.06 16.15
CA ARG A 48 -1.49 8.07 15.74
C ARG A 48 -1.98 8.02 14.28
N THR A 49 -1.26 7.37 13.37
CA THR A 49 -1.37 7.65 11.92
C THR A 49 -2.63 7.07 11.28
N LEU A 50 -3.07 5.86 11.68
CA LEU A 50 -4.18 5.16 11.02
C LEU A 50 -5.58 5.71 11.37
N LEU A 51 -5.74 6.32 12.55
CA LEU A 51 -7.04 6.79 13.04
C LEU A 51 -7.41 8.20 12.58
N SER A 52 -6.41 9.05 12.28
CA SER A 52 -6.65 10.48 12.01
C SER A 52 -7.35 10.75 10.66
N VAL A 53 -7.16 9.87 9.67
CA VAL A 53 -7.73 10.03 8.32
C VAL A 53 -9.19 9.52 8.24
N LEU A 54 -9.61 8.65 9.15
CA LEU A 54 -10.94 8.00 9.11
C LEU A 54 -12.06 8.75 9.85
N MET A 55 -11.72 9.82 10.60
CA MET A 55 -12.58 10.32 11.69
C MET A 55 -13.22 11.71 11.49
N THR A 56 -13.09 12.34 10.33
CA THR A 56 -13.49 13.76 10.16
C THR A 56 -15.00 14.01 10.03
N ASP A 57 -15.85 12.98 9.85
CA ASP A 57 -17.28 13.17 9.52
C ASP A 57 -18.30 12.80 10.61
N LEU A 58 -17.87 12.53 11.85
CA LEU A 58 -18.78 12.05 12.90
C LEU A 58 -19.47 13.13 13.74
N VAL A 59 -19.24 14.43 13.47
CA VAL A 59 -19.83 15.53 14.26
C VAL A 59 -20.60 16.54 13.41
N GLY A 60 -21.43 16.05 12.48
CA GLY A 60 -22.50 16.85 11.87
C GLY A 60 -23.77 16.77 12.72
N GLY A 61 -23.95 17.66 13.70
CA GLY A 61 -25.22 17.73 14.44
C GLY A 61 -25.25 18.51 15.77
N TYR A 62 -24.13 19.10 16.20
CA TYR A 62 -24.08 19.88 17.45
C TYR A 62 -23.80 21.36 17.10
N ASN A 63 -24.62 22.28 17.60
CA ASN A 63 -24.35 23.73 17.56
C ASN A 63 -24.06 24.24 18.98
N CYS A 64 -22.96 24.99 19.13
CA CYS A 64 -22.56 25.57 20.40
C CYS A 64 -23.57 26.67 20.75
N THR A 65 -24.35 26.47 21.81
CA THR A 65 -25.50 27.33 22.08
C THR A 65 -25.23 28.36 23.17
N THR A 66 -24.19 28.20 24.00
CA THR A 66 -23.73 29.24 24.94
C THR A 66 -22.27 29.05 25.35
N CYS A 67 -21.46 30.10 25.18
CA CYS A 67 -20.19 30.29 25.89
C CYS A 67 -20.47 31.20 27.09
N SER A 68 -20.33 30.69 28.31
CA SER A 68 -20.35 31.52 29.52
C SER A 68 -19.01 31.40 30.22
N ASN A 69 -18.42 32.55 30.56
CA ASN A 69 -17.20 32.61 31.38
C ASN A 69 -17.59 32.50 32.85
N ASP A 70 -17.06 31.50 33.56
CA ASP A 70 -17.06 31.53 35.02
C ASP A 70 -15.94 32.46 35.52
N LYS A 71 -16.08 32.99 36.74
CA LYS A 71 -15.17 33.97 37.39
C LYS A 71 -13.74 33.45 37.62
N SER A 72 -13.45 32.22 37.22
CA SER A 72 -12.12 31.59 37.21
C SER A 72 -11.43 31.63 35.83
N GLY A 73 -12.06 32.18 34.79
CA GLY A 73 -11.48 32.26 33.44
C GLY A 73 -11.56 30.96 32.62
N GLN A 74 -12.36 29.99 33.05
CA GLN A 74 -12.72 28.82 32.24
C GLN A 74 -13.98 29.10 31.40
N SER A 75 -13.84 28.93 30.08
CA SER A 75 -14.98 28.91 29.14
C SER A 75 -15.69 27.57 29.28
N ILE A 76 -16.95 27.58 29.73
CA ILE A 76 -17.81 26.40 29.73
C ILE A 76 -18.72 26.48 28.49
N CYS A 77 -18.49 25.56 27.55
CA CYS A 77 -19.35 25.38 26.38
C CYS A 77 -20.45 24.37 26.71
N VAL A 78 -21.70 24.82 26.78
CA VAL A 78 -22.86 23.94 26.94
C VAL A 78 -23.47 23.69 25.57
N TRP A 79 -23.50 22.42 25.17
CA TRP A 79 -24.10 21.96 23.91
C TRP A 79 -25.46 21.33 24.21
N LYS A 80 -26.55 21.96 23.76
CA LYS A 80 -27.90 21.36 23.84
C LYS A 80 -28.21 20.56 22.59
N LEU A 81 -28.66 19.31 22.77
CA LEU A 81 -29.35 18.55 21.72
C LEU A 81 -30.69 19.23 21.45
N ASN A 82 -30.92 19.71 20.22
CA ASN A 82 -32.28 20.07 19.81
C ASN A 82 -33.11 18.78 19.70
N GLY A 83 -34.07 18.63 20.62
CA GLY A 83 -35.02 17.52 20.69
C GLY A 83 -36.10 17.58 19.60
N SER A 84 -35.72 17.82 18.34
CA SER A 84 -36.62 17.87 17.20
C SER A 84 -36.30 16.69 16.28
N ARG A 85 -36.95 15.55 16.52
CA ARG A 85 -37.04 14.36 15.65
C ARG A 85 -35.77 14.05 14.84
N ILE A 86 -34.81 13.35 15.45
CA ILE A 86 -33.94 12.46 14.65
C ILE A 86 -34.89 11.43 14.03
N VAL A 87 -35.15 11.54 12.73
CA VAL A 87 -36.01 10.60 12.02
C VAL A 87 -35.31 9.24 12.09
N MET A 88 -36.03 8.17 12.44
CA MET A 88 -35.47 6.82 12.58
C MET A 88 -34.56 6.34 11.41
N PRO A 89 -34.77 6.75 10.13
CA PRO A 89 -33.86 6.48 9.02
C PRO A 89 -32.44 7.05 9.19
N ASP A 90 -32.29 8.30 9.65
CA ASP A 90 -30.98 8.96 9.77
C ASP A 90 -30.07 8.24 10.77
N LEU A 91 -30.66 7.68 11.82
CA LEU A 91 -29.94 6.88 12.80
C LEU A 91 -29.45 5.56 12.19
N MET A 92 -30.22 4.96 11.28
CA MET A 92 -29.82 3.73 10.59
C MET A 92 -28.71 4.00 9.58
N VAL A 93 -28.79 5.08 8.81
CA VAL A 93 -27.70 5.51 7.92
C VAL A 93 -26.38 5.70 8.69
N LYS A 94 -26.43 6.33 9.87
CA LYS A 94 -25.26 6.45 10.76
C LYS A 94 -24.72 5.09 11.20
N LYS A 95 -25.60 4.14 11.51
CA LYS A 95 -25.22 2.76 11.86
C LYS A 95 -24.57 2.03 10.70
N LEU A 96 -25.11 2.13 9.49
CA LEU A 96 -24.52 1.53 8.28
C LEU A 96 -23.13 2.10 7.99
N ARG A 97 -22.97 3.43 8.09
CA ARG A 97 -21.70 4.14 7.97
C ARG A 97 -20.66 3.69 9.00
N TYR A 98 -21.10 3.38 10.22
CA TYR A 98 -20.24 2.83 11.26
C TYR A 98 -19.73 1.43 10.88
N TYR A 99 -20.61 0.54 10.46
CA TYR A 99 -20.23 -0.81 10.01
C TYR A 99 -19.22 -0.76 8.87
N ALA A 100 -19.49 0.03 7.83
CA ALA A 100 -18.58 0.18 6.70
C ALA A 100 -17.17 0.64 7.14
N ARG A 101 -17.08 1.70 7.97
CA ARG A 101 -15.80 2.18 8.50
C ARG A 101 -15.11 1.15 9.39
N PHE A 102 -15.86 0.42 10.22
CA PHE A 102 -15.28 -0.58 11.10
C PHE A 102 -14.73 -1.79 10.32
N ILE A 103 -15.39 -2.17 9.22
CA ILE A 103 -14.89 -3.18 8.29
C ILE A 103 -13.54 -2.75 7.70
N VAL A 104 -13.40 -1.48 7.26
CA VAL A 104 -12.11 -0.95 6.77
C VAL A 104 -11.01 -1.12 7.83
N VAL A 105 -11.27 -0.72 9.08
CA VAL A 105 -10.29 -0.90 10.17
C VAL A 105 -9.92 -2.37 10.36
N CYS A 106 -10.90 -3.29 10.32
CA CYS A 106 -10.64 -4.72 10.46
C CYS A 106 -9.85 -5.30 9.28
N LEU A 107 -10.09 -4.84 8.05
CA LEU A 107 -9.30 -5.17 6.86
C LEU A 107 -7.86 -4.70 7.02
N LEU A 108 -7.66 -3.45 7.44
CA LEU A 108 -6.33 -2.89 7.66
C LEU A 108 -5.55 -3.65 8.73
N LEU A 109 -6.22 -4.13 9.78
CA LEU A 109 -5.66 -4.99 10.82
C LEU A 109 -5.60 -6.48 10.44
N LYS A 110 -6.01 -6.83 9.22
CA LYS A 110 -6.08 -8.20 8.70
C LYS A 110 -6.88 -9.18 9.56
N LYS A 111 -7.88 -8.68 10.31
CA LYS A 111 -8.79 -9.47 11.16
C LYS A 111 -9.92 -10.09 10.33
N MET A 112 -9.58 -10.96 9.38
CA MET A 112 -10.50 -11.44 8.34
C MET A 112 -11.73 -12.20 8.87
N LYS A 113 -11.61 -12.90 10.01
CA LYS A 113 -12.77 -13.52 10.66
C LYS A 113 -13.81 -12.48 11.06
N LEU A 114 -13.36 -11.42 11.74
CA LEU A 114 -14.22 -10.31 12.16
C LEU A 114 -14.79 -9.55 10.95
N VAL A 115 -13.99 -9.36 9.89
CA VAL A 115 -14.48 -8.79 8.62
C VAL A 115 -15.67 -9.59 8.08
N ARG A 116 -15.55 -10.93 7.98
CA ARG A 116 -16.65 -11.78 7.50
C ARG A 116 -17.90 -11.71 8.39
N ASP A 117 -17.72 -11.59 9.69
CA ASP A 117 -18.83 -11.43 10.64
C ASP A 117 -19.53 -10.07 10.44
N LEU A 118 -18.76 -8.99 10.39
CA LEU A 118 -19.27 -7.63 10.18
C LEU A 118 -19.95 -7.43 8.83
N VAL A 119 -19.47 -8.08 7.77
CA VAL A 119 -20.12 -8.03 6.44
C VAL A 119 -21.49 -8.70 6.47
N ARG A 120 -21.63 -9.83 7.18
CA ARG A 120 -22.93 -10.49 7.37
C ARG A 120 -23.88 -9.63 8.19
N GLU A 121 -23.38 -9.00 9.24
CA GLU A 121 -24.17 -8.05 10.04
C GLU A 121 -24.60 -6.82 9.23
N LEU A 122 -23.69 -6.22 8.46
CA LEU A 122 -23.98 -5.08 7.60
C LEU A 122 -25.06 -5.43 6.57
N ALA A 123 -24.97 -6.59 5.92
CA ALA A 123 -26.00 -7.05 4.98
C ALA A 123 -27.38 -7.08 5.64
N LYS A 124 -27.48 -7.69 6.83
CA LYS A 124 -28.72 -7.70 7.60
C LYS A 124 -29.23 -6.29 7.94
N GLN A 125 -28.33 -5.38 8.32
CA GLN A 125 -28.72 -3.99 8.60
C GLN A 125 -29.22 -3.25 7.36
N ILE A 126 -28.65 -3.52 6.18
CA ILE A 126 -29.12 -2.95 4.90
C ILE A 126 -30.51 -3.51 4.56
N ASP A 127 -30.74 -4.80 4.74
CA ASP A 127 -32.05 -5.43 4.51
C ASP A 127 -33.13 -4.86 5.44
N ASP A 128 -32.81 -4.73 6.74
CA ASP A 128 -33.70 -4.12 7.74
C ASP A 128 -34.01 -2.65 7.38
N TYR A 129 -32.99 -1.88 6.99
CA TYR A 129 -33.14 -0.47 6.56
C TYR A 129 -34.01 -0.35 5.31
N THR A 130 -33.76 -1.19 4.32
CA THR A 130 -34.52 -1.24 3.06
C THR A 130 -35.99 -1.57 3.29
N THR A 131 -36.26 -2.67 4.01
CA THR A 131 -37.62 -3.18 4.22
C THR A 131 -38.46 -2.25 5.09
N THR A 132 -37.82 -1.53 6.02
CA THR A 132 -38.53 -0.65 6.96
C THR A 132 -38.84 0.72 6.38
N TYR A 133 -37.95 1.27 5.55
CA TYR A 133 -38.00 2.69 5.15
C TYR A 133 -38.12 2.94 3.65
N GLU A 134 -37.95 1.92 2.80
CA GLU A 134 -37.98 2.03 1.33
C GLU A 134 -37.19 3.25 0.80
N PRO A 135 -35.89 3.38 1.16
CA PRO A 135 -35.16 4.61 0.94
C PRO A 135 -34.61 4.69 -0.49
N ASP A 136 -34.50 5.91 -1.03
CA ASP A 136 -33.97 6.16 -2.38
C ASP A 136 -32.50 5.71 -2.52
N ASP A 137 -31.73 5.65 -1.43
CA ASP A 137 -30.31 5.28 -1.38
C ASP A 137 -30.06 3.75 -1.26
N GLN A 138 -31.10 2.92 -1.34
CA GLN A 138 -30.98 1.45 -1.24
C GLN A 138 -29.95 0.88 -2.24
N MET A 139 -29.94 1.38 -3.48
CA MET A 139 -29.00 0.90 -4.51
C MET A 139 -27.55 1.23 -4.13
N GLU A 140 -27.29 2.41 -3.55
CA GLU A 140 -25.95 2.81 -3.12
C GLU A 140 -25.42 1.89 -2.00
N TRP A 141 -26.26 1.56 -1.02
CA TRP A 141 -25.86 0.64 0.06
C TRP A 141 -25.61 -0.79 -0.42
N ASN A 142 -26.38 -1.26 -1.40
CA ASN A 142 -26.13 -2.55 -2.03
C ASN A 142 -24.82 -2.55 -2.84
N LEU A 143 -24.51 -1.43 -3.52
CA LEU A 143 -23.22 -1.25 -4.19
C LEU A 143 -22.08 -1.28 -3.17
N VAL A 144 -22.20 -0.59 -2.04
CA VAL A 144 -21.19 -0.63 -0.95
C VAL A 144 -20.97 -2.07 -0.47
N LEU A 145 -22.03 -2.83 -0.22
CA LEU A 145 -21.91 -4.23 0.20
C LEU A 145 -21.25 -5.10 -0.88
N GLY A 146 -21.58 -4.87 -2.16
CA GLY A 146 -20.97 -5.52 -3.31
C GLY A 146 -19.46 -5.22 -3.39
N GLU A 147 -19.08 -3.96 -3.29
CA GLU A 147 -17.67 -3.51 -3.27
C GLU A 147 -16.87 -4.24 -2.18
N ILE A 148 -17.42 -4.36 -0.97
CA ILE A 148 -16.73 -5.07 0.13
C ILE A 148 -16.49 -6.55 -0.22
N LYS A 149 -17.51 -7.23 -0.75
CA LYS A 149 -17.42 -8.65 -1.11
C LYS A 149 -16.40 -8.86 -2.23
N SER A 150 -16.48 -8.07 -3.29
CA SER A 150 -15.53 -8.11 -4.41
C SER A 150 -14.11 -7.79 -3.95
N PHE A 151 -13.93 -6.86 -3.00
CA PHE A 151 -12.62 -6.54 -2.43
C PHE A 151 -12.01 -7.72 -1.67
N ILE A 152 -12.79 -8.38 -0.80
CA ILE A 152 -12.33 -9.54 -0.04
C ILE A 152 -11.98 -10.71 -0.97
N GLU A 153 -12.80 -10.93 -2.01
CA GLU A 153 -12.56 -11.97 -3.01
C GLU A 153 -11.29 -11.68 -3.83
N ALA A 154 -11.09 -10.44 -4.26
CA ALA A 154 -9.93 -10.03 -5.04
C ALA A 154 -8.62 -10.03 -4.24
N ASP A 155 -8.66 -9.81 -2.91
CA ASP A 155 -7.49 -9.95 -2.05
C ASP A 155 -7.05 -11.41 -1.89
N ASN A 156 -8.01 -12.35 -1.89
CA ASN A 156 -7.78 -13.78 -1.72
C ASN A 156 -7.38 -14.47 -3.05
N ILE A 157 -6.32 -13.98 -3.70
CA ILE A 157 -5.81 -14.56 -4.97
C ILE A 157 -5.19 -15.94 -4.73
N ILE A 158 -4.47 -16.10 -3.61
CA ILE A 158 -3.80 -17.33 -3.23
C ILE A 158 -4.27 -17.73 -1.84
N SER A 159 -4.80 -18.94 -1.72
CA SER A 159 -5.27 -19.50 -0.45
C SER A 159 -4.22 -20.45 0.11
N VAL A 160 -3.63 -20.06 1.24
CA VAL A 160 -2.77 -20.97 2.00
C VAL A 160 -3.62 -21.76 2.97
N VAL A 161 -3.55 -23.08 2.89
CA VAL A 161 -4.42 -23.98 3.65
C VAL A 161 -3.64 -24.82 4.65
N ASP A 162 -4.21 -25.01 5.84
CA ASP A 162 -3.69 -25.93 6.83
C ASP A 162 -4.06 -27.40 6.50
N VAL A 163 -3.59 -28.36 7.30
CA VAL A 163 -3.88 -29.79 7.19
C VAL A 163 -5.39 -30.06 7.16
N ASP A 164 -6.18 -29.27 7.91
CA ASP A 164 -7.64 -29.37 7.95
C ASP A 164 -8.35 -28.58 6.82
N SER A 165 -7.62 -28.18 5.77
CA SER A 165 -8.12 -27.33 4.67
C SER A 165 -8.68 -25.98 5.11
N SER A 166 -8.29 -25.51 6.29
CA SER A 166 -8.65 -24.18 6.80
C SER A 166 -7.71 -23.13 6.23
N SER A 167 -8.26 -22.03 5.71
CA SER A 167 -7.47 -20.93 5.16
C SER A 167 -6.72 -20.17 6.27
N ILE A 168 -5.43 -19.96 6.06
CA ILE A 168 -4.51 -19.25 6.96
C ILE A 168 -4.36 -17.80 6.49
N VAL A 169 -4.47 -16.88 7.42
CA VAL A 169 -4.28 -15.44 7.16
C VAL A 169 -2.81 -15.10 7.39
N LEU A 170 -2.09 -14.79 6.31
CA LEU A 170 -0.68 -14.42 6.37
C LEU A 170 -0.48 -12.94 6.65
N SER A 171 0.48 -12.55 7.49
CA SER A 171 0.95 -11.16 7.58
C SER A 171 1.99 -10.87 6.50
N HIS A 172 1.95 -9.69 5.90
CA HIS A 172 2.99 -9.20 4.97
C HIS A 172 3.65 -7.90 5.47
N ARG A 173 3.37 -7.55 6.72
CA ARG A 173 3.95 -6.39 7.39
C ARG A 173 5.43 -6.61 7.64
N LEU A 174 6.17 -5.53 7.77
CA LEU A 174 7.61 -5.57 7.98
C LEU A 174 7.92 -6.19 9.35
N THR A 175 8.74 -7.23 9.35
CA THR A 175 9.29 -7.87 10.55
C THR A 175 10.81 -8.03 10.40
N PRO A 176 11.54 -8.19 11.51
CA PRO A 176 12.97 -8.54 11.44
C PRO A 176 13.26 -9.87 10.71
N LEU A 177 12.24 -10.74 10.55
CA LEU A 177 12.39 -12.05 9.92
C LEU A 177 12.28 -11.99 8.40
N ASN A 178 11.49 -11.06 7.85
CA ASN A 178 11.24 -10.96 6.41
C ASN A 178 12.11 -9.92 5.69
N THR A 179 13.01 -9.26 6.41
CA THR A 179 13.96 -8.29 5.86
C THR A 179 15.38 -8.78 6.12
N PRO A 180 16.19 -9.08 5.09
CA PRO A 180 17.58 -9.45 5.28
C PRO A 180 18.31 -8.38 6.11
N PRO A 181 19.11 -8.72 7.13
CA PRO A 181 19.80 -7.74 7.95
C PRO A 181 20.88 -7.01 7.16
N LEU A 182 21.20 -5.77 7.56
CA LEU A 182 22.35 -5.06 6.99
C LEU A 182 23.63 -5.68 7.52
N ASP A 183 24.67 -5.76 6.68
CA ASP A 183 26.00 -6.13 7.13
C ASP A 183 26.50 -5.12 8.18
N LYS A 184 27.12 -5.62 9.25
CA LYS A 184 27.62 -4.79 10.36
C LYS A 184 28.59 -3.73 9.82
N GLY A 185 28.34 -2.47 10.14
CA GLY A 185 29.14 -1.33 9.69
C GLY A 185 28.66 -0.68 8.40
N THR A 186 27.61 -1.21 7.76
CA THR A 186 26.96 -0.53 6.62
C THR A 186 26.27 0.74 7.13
N PRO A 187 26.65 1.93 6.64
CA PRO A 187 26.03 3.18 7.06
C PRO A 187 24.58 3.28 6.57
N VAL A 188 23.70 3.73 7.45
CA VAL A 188 22.32 4.11 7.10
C VAL A 188 22.30 5.61 6.85
N TYR A 189 22.17 6.01 5.59
CA TYR A 189 22.21 7.43 5.19
C TYR A 189 20.84 8.09 5.26
N LEU A 190 19.82 7.38 4.77
CA LEU A 190 18.46 7.87 4.67
C LEU A 190 17.51 6.97 5.45
N THR A 191 16.42 7.57 5.93
CA THR A 191 15.30 6.87 6.56
C THR A 191 14.03 7.27 5.85
N LEU A 192 13.14 6.32 5.59
CA LEU A 192 11.85 6.60 5.00
C LEU A 192 10.98 7.33 6.04
N GLN A 193 10.49 8.52 5.70
CA GLN A 193 9.73 9.37 6.63
C GLN A 193 8.35 9.71 6.09
N GLU A 194 8.26 10.06 4.81
CA GLU A 194 7.01 10.43 4.16
C GLU A 194 6.71 9.47 3.01
N ILE A 195 5.44 9.11 2.87
CA ILE A 195 4.95 8.23 1.81
C ILE A 195 3.68 8.82 1.22
N LEU A 196 3.63 8.91 -0.10
CA LEU A 196 2.39 9.13 -0.85
C LEU A 196 2.02 7.84 -1.57
N ILE A 197 0.81 7.31 -1.32
CA ILE A 197 0.25 6.16 -2.01
C ILE A 197 -0.92 6.65 -2.86
N VAL A 198 -0.75 6.58 -4.18
CA VAL A 198 -1.73 7.04 -5.16
C VAL A 198 -2.35 5.83 -5.87
N GLY A 199 -3.69 5.74 -5.84
CA GLY A 199 -4.45 4.75 -6.62
C GLY A 199 -5.38 5.46 -7.60
N ASN A 200 -5.13 5.29 -8.90
CA ASN A 200 -5.85 5.95 -9.98
C ASN A 200 -6.11 5.05 -11.20
N CYS A 201 -6.01 3.73 -11.05
CA CYS A 201 -6.50 2.78 -12.08
C CYS A 201 -8.02 2.83 -12.16
N ASN A 202 -8.58 2.95 -13.37
CA ASN A 202 -10.01 3.24 -13.52
C ASN A 202 -10.94 2.11 -13.05
N GLU A 203 -10.58 0.87 -13.37
CA GLU A 203 -11.44 -0.31 -13.23
C GLU A 203 -10.99 -1.24 -12.09
N GLN A 204 -10.02 -0.84 -11.27
CA GLN A 204 -9.54 -1.68 -10.16
C GLN A 204 -10.57 -1.80 -9.03
N VAL A 205 -10.69 -3.01 -8.46
CA VAL A 205 -11.52 -3.26 -7.28
C VAL A 205 -11.12 -2.34 -6.13
N LYS A 206 -12.12 -1.74 -5.49
CA LYS A 206 -11.94 -0.81 -4.37
C LYS A 206 -13.05 -0.96 -3.34
N PHE A 207 -12.75 -0.52 -2.13
CA PHE A 207 -13.73 -0.35 -1.08
C PHE A 207 -13.36 0.89 -0.25
N SER A 208 -14.32 1.80 -0.02
CA SER A 208 -14.11 3.02 0.77
C SER A 208 -12.92 3.87 0.27
N GLU A 209 -12.85 4.08 -1.06
CA GLU A 209 -11.76 4.83 -1.72
C GLU A 209 -10.36 4.21 -1.52
N LEU A 210 -10.28 2.96 -1.07
CA LEU A 210 -9.04 2.21 -0.99
C LEU A 210 -9.05 1.17 -2.10
N THR A 211 -8.17 1.30 -3.09
CA THR A 211 -7.99 0.26 -4.10
C THR A 211 -7.18 -0.90 -3.55
N LEU A 212 -7.25 -2.06 -4.20
CA LEU A 212 -6.52 -3.24 -3.77
C LEU A 212 -5.00 -3.03 -3.76
N ASP A 213 -4.47 -2.30 -4.73
CA ASP A 213 -3.05 -1.96 -4.78
C ASP A 213 -2.63 -1.01 -3.65
N MET A 214 -3.44 0.01 -3.38
CA MET A 214 -3.21 0.90 -2.24
C MET A 214 -3.20 0.12 -0.92
N PHE A 215 -4.14 -0.83 -0.75
CA PHE A 215 -4.19 -1.70 0.41
C PHE A 215 -2.94 -2.58 0.54
N ARG A 216 -2.51 -3.24 -0.54
CA ARG A 216 -1.30 -4.06 -0.58
C ARG A 216 -0.07 -3.26 -0.19
N MET A 217 0.13 -2.09 -0.78
CA MET A 217 1.26 -1.22 -0.46
C MET A 217 1.19 -0.68 0.97
N LEU A 218 0.00 -0.36 1.47
CA LEU A 218 -0.19 0.06 2.86
C LEU A 218 0.21 -1.05 3.83
N GLN A 219 -0.15 -2.32 3.57
CA GLN A 219 0.29 -3.46 4.38
C GLN A 219 1.81 -3.68 4.30
N THR A 220 2.42 -3.51 3.12
CA THR A 220 3.87 -3.64 2.92
C THR A 220 4.65 -2.58 3.70
N LEU A 221 4.12 -1.36 3.78
CA LEU A 221 4.78 -0.19 4.36
C LEU A 221 4.42 0.02 5.85
N GLU A 222 4.03 -1.04 6.54
CA GLU A 222 3.66 -1.02 7.95
C GLU A 222 4.48 -2.07 8.72
N ARG A 223 5.05 -1.69 9.87
CA ARG A 223 5.70 -2.63 10.81
C ARG A 223 4.65 -3.46 11.54
N GLU A 224 4.98 -4.71 11.84
CA GLU A 224 4.13 -5.56 12.67
C GLU A 224 4.11 -5.03 14.13
N PRO A 225 2.94 -4.94 14.78
CA PRO A 225 2.87 -4.55 16.18
C PRO A 225 3.70 -5.48 17.07
N GLN A 226 4.41 -4.91 18.05
CA GLN A 226 5.35 -5.66 18.88
C GLN A 226 4.68 -6.75 19.73
N GLU A 227 3.40 -6.58 20.09
CA GLU A 227 2.60 -7.57 20.81
C GLU A 227 2.41 -8.85 19.97
N ASP A 228 2.16 -8.71 18.67
CA ASP A 228 2.00 -9.84 17.74
C ASP A 228 3.35 -10.54 17.46
N LEU A 229 4.45 -9.78 17.46
CA LEU A 229 5.80 -10.33 17.30
C LEU A 229 6.18 -11.28 18.45
N THR A 230 5.76 -10.97 19.68
CA THR A 230 5.98 -11.89 20.81
C THR A 230 5.17 -13.17 20.66
N THR A 231 3.92 -13.11 20.18
CA THR A 231 3.12 -14.32 19.92
C THR A 231 3.74 -15.16 18.80
N GLN A 232 4.24 -14.56 17.71
CA GLN A 232 4.92 -15.32 16.66
C GLN A 232 6.25 -15.97 17.09
N LEU A 233 6.93 -15.42 18.10
CA LEU A 233 8.13 -16.03 18.69
C LEU A 233 7.81 -17.21 19.62
N TYR A 234 6.57 -17.29 20.14
CA TYR A 234 6.12 -18.33 21.07
C TYR A 234 5.10 -19.30 20.46
N ASP A 235 4.61 -19.08 19.24
CA ASP A 235 3.75 -20.02 18.53
C ASP A 235 4.57 -21.20 18.00
N THR A 236 4.61 -22.24 18.81
CA THR A 236 5.12 -23.58 18.51
C THR A 236 4.36 -24.23 17.35
N SER A 237 4.65 -23.81 16.13
CA SER A 237 4.59 -24.71 14.99
C SER A 237 5.63 -25.84 15.19
N PRO A 238 5.35 -27.10 14.84
CA PRO A 238 6.31 -28.21 14.96
C PRO A 238 7.47 -28.14 13.96
N ALA A 239 7.67 -27.00 13.29
CA ALA A 239 8.82 -26.74 12.43
C ALA A 239 10.03 -26.31 13.29
N PRO A 240 11.17 -27.03 13.24
CA PRO A 240 12.32 -26.73 14.06
C PRO A 240 13.02 -25.44 13.58
N GLY A 241 13.10 -24.42 14.45
CA GLY A 241 14.28 -23.54 14.52
C GLY A 241 14.28 -22.19 13.78
N ARG A 242 13.19 -21.40 13.81
CA ARG A 242 13.31 -19.96 13.49
C ARG A 242 13.90 -19.20 14.68
N GLN A 243 15.23 -19.17 14.81
CA GLN A 243 15.85 -18.24 15.75
C GLN A 243 15.82 -16.83 15.14
N PRO A 244 15.32 -15.81 15.87
CA PRO A 244 15.44 -14.43 15.43
C PRO A 244 16.91 -14.05 15.31
N PHE A 245 17.26 -13.32 14.25
CA PHE A 245 18.59 -12.76 14.12
C PHE A 245 18.79 -11.71 15.24
N GLU A 246 19.50 -12.08 16.31
CA GLU A 246 19.89 -11.15 17.38
C GLU A 246 20.91 -10.15 16.83
N ASN A 247 20.42 -9.06 16.23
CA ASN A 247 21.18 -7.83 16.20
C ASN A 247 21.11 -7.23 17.62
N GLY A 248 22.26 -7.12 18.27
CA GLY A 248 22.44 -6.55 19.61
C GLY A 248 22.11 -5.06 19.77
N ASP A 249 21.17 -4.53 18.98
CA ASP A 249 20.61 -3.20 19.16
C ASP A 249 19.19 -3.31 19.72
N ARG A 250 19.11 -3.62 21.02
CA ARG A 250 17.85 -3.48 21.76
C ARG A 250 17.48 -2.00 21.81
N SER A 251 16.37 -1.66 21.17
CA SER A 251 15.54 -0.46 21.42
C SER A 251 16.03 0.90 20.89
N ILE A 252 15.90 1.13 19.59
CA ILE A 252 15.34 2.40 19.13
C ILE A 252 14.02 2.05 18.43
N ARG A 253 12.89 2.41 19.04
CA ARG A 253 11.57 2.29 18.43
C ARG A 253 11.62 3.01 17.08
N ARG A 254 11.67 2.26 15.97
CA ARG A 254 11.54 2.85 14.64
C ARG A 254 10.06 3.01 14.35
N ASP A 255 9.59 4.25 14.44
CA ASP A 255 8.20 4.58 14.13
C ASP A 255 7.88 4.27 12.66
N ASN A 256 6.60 3.99 12.38
CA ASN A 256 6.14 3.87 11.01
C ASN A 256 6.19 5.24 10.32
N PRO A 257 6.62 5.30 9.04
CA PRO A 257 6.59 6.52 8.26
C PRO A 257 5.16 7.05 8.12
N HIS A 258 5.05 8.37 7.98
CA HIS A 258 3.79 9.05 7.72
C HIS A 258 3.30 8.75 6.29
N LYS A 259 1.98 8.64 6.10
CA LYS A 259 1.36 8.17 4.86
C LYS A 259 0.21 9.07 4.43
N TYR A 260 0.26 9.55 3.20
CA TYR A 260 -0.85 10.18 2.50
C TYR A 260 -1.47 9.16 1.54
N LEU A 261 -2.79 8.95 1.63
CA LEU A 261 -3.54 8.07 0.75
C LEU A 261 -4.37 8.92 -0.20
N LEU A 262 -4.13 8.81 -1.51
CA LEU A 262 -4.79 9.61 -2.52
C LEU A 262 -5.50 8.69 -3.52
N TYR A 263 -6.82 8.64 -3.43
CA TYR A 263 -7.67 7.93 -4.39
C TYR A 263 -8.09 8.88 -5.50
N LYS A 264 -7.78 8.52 -6.75
CA LYS A 264 -8.13 9.26 -7.95
C LYS A 264 -7.88 10.79 -7.83
N PRO A 265 -6.69 11.22 -7.36
CA PRO A 265 -6.45 12.63 -7.09
C PRO A 265 -6.29 13.42 -8.39
N THR A 266 -6.83 14.63 -8.42
CA THR A 266 -6.47 15.65 -9.42
C THR A 266 -4.97 15.96 -9.35
N PHE A 267 -4.37 16.43 -10.45
CA PHE A 267 -2.99 16.93 -10.46
C PHE A 267 -2.73 17.94 -9.32
N SER A 268 -3.65 18.88 -9.11
CA SER A 268 -3.52 19.88 -8.05
C SER A 268 -3.50 19.27 -6.65
N GLN A 269 -4.34 18.28 -6.37
CA GLN A 269 -4.34 17.56 -5.09
C GLN A 269 -3.02 16.81 -4.91
N LEU A 270 -2.59 16.03 -5.91
CA LEU A 270 -1.33 15.30 -5.87
C LEU A 270 -0.15 16.24 -5.60
N ASN A 271 -0.04 17.34 -6.34
CA ASN A 271 1.02 18.33 -6.18
C ASN A 271 1.00 18.98 -4.78
N THR A 272 -0.17 19.22 -4.21
CA THR A 272 -0.31 19.79 -2.85
C THR A 272 0.28 18.85 -1.80
N PHE A 273 -0.03 17.56 -1.87
CA PHE A 273 0.49 16.57 -0.93
C PHE A 273 1.98 16.27 -1.15
N LEU A 274 2.45 16.27 -2.41
CA LEU A 274 3.88 16.18 -2.73
C LEU A 274 4.67 17.34 -2.11
N ALA A 275 4.16 18.57 -2.28
CA ALA A 275 4.75 19.75 -1.66
C ALA A 275 4.74 19.70 -0.13
N SER A 276 3.67 19.16 0.47
CA SER A 276 3.57 18.96 1.92
C SER A 276 4.64 17.99 2.42
N GLY A 277 4.66 16.77 1.87
CA GLY A 277 5.64 15.75 2.25
C GLY A 277 7.08 16.23 2.03
N PHE A 278 7.35 16.85 0.88
CA PHE A 278 8.67 17.43 0.59
C PHE A 278 9.08 18.50 1.62
N LYS A 279 8.17 19.38 2.02
CA LYS A 279 8.44 20.43 3.01
C LYS A 279 8.74 19.84 4.39
N GLU A 280 8.01 18.80 4.79
CA GLU A 280 8.09 18.18 6.11
C GLU A 280 9.30 17.25 6.29
N LEU A 281 9.92 16.79 5.19
CA LEU A 281 11.08 15.90 5.24
C LEU A 281 12.26 16.48 6.05
N PRO A 282 12.78 15.74 7.05
CA PRO A 282 14.02 16.08 7.75
C PRO A 282 15.26 15.92 6.84
N PRO A 283 16.46 16.38 7.26
CA PRO A 283 17.68 16.33 6.43
C PRO A 283 18.08 14.93 5.94
N ASN A 284 17.81 13.88 6.72
CA ASN A 284 18.06 12.48 6.39
C ASN A 284 16.77 11.70 6.03
N GLY A 285 15.69 12.43 5.75
CA GLY A 285 14.41 11.86 5.37
C GLY A 285 14.33 11.61 3.87
N ALA A 286 13.78 10.47 3.51
CA ALA A 286 13.38 10.13 2.15
C ALA A 286 11.86 10.23 1.99
N LEU A 287 11.42 10.69 0.81
CA LEU A 287 10.02 10.64 0.38
C LEU A 287 9.84 9.46 -0.59
N LEU A 288 8.87 8.59 -0.31
CA LEU A 288 8.40 7.56 -1.24
C LEU A 288 7.13 8.04 -1.93
N LEU A 289 7.12 8.04 -3.26
CA LEU A 289 5.92 8.22 -4.08
C LEU A 289 5.60 6.89 -4.76
N TYR A 290 4.49 6.26 -4.37
CA TYR A 290 3.94 5.10 -5.05
C TYR A 290 2.72 5.54 -5.87
N ILE A 291 2.69 5.16 -7.14
CA ILE A 291 1.59 5.45 -8.07
C ILE A 291 1.17 4.16 -8.76
N SER A 292 -0.09 3.78 -8.58
CA SER A 292 -0.80 2.80 -9.41
C SER A 292 -1.84 3.53 -10.23
N ALA A 293 -1.61 3.69 -11.54
CA ALA A 293 -2.43 4.53 -12.41
C ALA A 293 -2.37 4.11 -13.89
N ASP A 294 -3.45 4.40 -14.61
CA ASP A 294 -3.48 4.22 -16.07
C ASP A 294 -2.53 5.24 -16.75
N GLY A 295 -1.87 4.81 -17.82
CA GLY A 295 -0.92 5.60 -18.59
C GLY A 295 -1.59 6.72 -19.39
N CYS A 296 -0.91 7.85 -19.47
CA CYS A 296 -1.24 8.96 -20.36
C CYS A 296 -0.13 9.09 -21.41
N TYR A 297 -0.36 8.55 -22.60
CA TYR A 297 0.64 8.54 -23.66
C TYR A 297 0.83 9.91 -24.31
N GLY A 298 2.09 10.31 -24.50
CA GLY A 298 2.47 11.54 -25.19
C GLY A 298 2.42 11.43 -26.72
N ASN A 299 2.91 12.45 -27.42
CA ASN A 299 2.94 12.49 -28.88
C ASN A 299 4.35 12.17 -29.39
N SER A 300 4.55 10.95 -29.89
CA SER A 300 5.85 10.39 -30.30
C SER A 300 6.59 11.10 -31.44
N LYS A 301 6.03 12.16 -32.03
CA LYS A 301 6.62 12.87 -33.17
C LYS A 301 7.69 13.90 -32.81
N HIS A 302 7.75 14.34 -31.55
CA HIS A 302 8.75 15.28 -31.05
C HIS A 302 9.25 14.75 -29.71
N THR A 303 10.56 14.62 -29.53
CA THR A 303 11.19 14.14 -28.27
C THR A 303 12.23 15.13 -27.77
N ASP A 304 12.10 16.41 -28.15
CA ASP A 304 13.04 17.45 -27.74
C ASP A 304 13.00 17.67 -26.21
N ASP A 305 11.85 17.38 -25.59
CA ASP A 305 11.62 17.45 -24.14
C ASP A 305 10.99 16.15 -23.63
N ALA A 306 11.80 15.08 -23.60
CA ALA A 306 11.37 13.72 -23.21
C ALA A 306 10.64 13.66 -21.86
N ALA A 307 10.94 14.59 -20.95
CA ALA A 307 10.31 14.73 -19.63
C ALA A 307 8.80 14.93 -19.66
N TYR A 308 8.27 15.39 -20.79
CA TYR A 308 6.89 15.77 -20.98
C TYR A 308 6.31 15.24 -22.31
N ASP A 309 7.15 15.00 -23.31
CA ASP A 309 6.72 14.55 -24.63
C ASP A 309 6.36 13.06 -24.68
N LEU A 310 6.92 12.25 -23.76
CA LEU A 310 6.57 10.84 -23.57
C LEU A 310 5.24 10.64 -22.81
N GLY A 311 4.65 11.73 -22.31
CA GLY A 311 3.46 11.68 -21.46
C GLY A 311 3.82 11.31 -20.02
N GLY A 312 2.96 10.52 -19.37
CA GLY A 312 3.12 10.14 -17.97
C GLY A 312 1.96 9.28 -17.49
N VAL A 313 1.41 9.59 -16.32
CA VAL A 313 0.27 8.87 -15.73
C VAL A 313 -0.94 9.78 -15.53
N VAL A 314 -2.13 9.22 -15.68
CA VAL A 314 -3.38 9.96 -15.52
C VAL A 314 -3.53 10.44 -14.07
N THR A 315 -4.08 11.65 -13.89
CA THR A 315 -4.41 12.25 -12.58
C THR A 315 -5.89 12.67 -12.49
N ASN A 316 -6.79 12.04 -13.25
CA ASN A 316 -8.24 12.24 -13.09
C ASN A 316 -8.98 11.03 -13.65
N SER A 317 -10.05 10.58 -13.01
CA SER A 317 -10.82 9.41 -13.45
C SER A 317 -12.15 9.73 -14.10
N ARG A 318 -12.41 10.99 -14.48
CA ARG A 318 -13.61 11.31 -15.25
C ARG A 318 -13.51 10.67 -16.64
N ARG A 319 -14.03 9.45 -16.78
CA ARG A 319 -14.68 9.01 -18.02
C ARG A 319 -16.01 9.76 -18.12
N GLU A 320 -15.98 10.98 -18.61
CA GLU A 320 -17.17 11.59 -19.21
C GLU A 320 -16.88 11.74 -20.69
N GLY A 321 -17.79 11.28 -21.53
CA GLY A 321 -17.73 11.32 -22.98
C GLY A 321 -17.79 12.73 -23.57
N ASP A 322 -17.04 13.67 -23.00
CA ASP A 322 -16.87 15.02 -23.49
C ASP A 322 -15.40 15.28 -23.76
N ILE A 323 -15.12 15.51 -25.04
CA ILE A 323 -13.85 15.96 -25.59
C ILE A 323 -12.79 14.86 -25.78
N LEU A 324 -13.19 13.75 -26.43
CA LEU A 324 -12.36 13.28 -27.56
C LEU A 324 -12.30 14.45 -28.56
N ASN A 325 -11.31 15.30 -28.37
CA ASN A 325 -10.92 16.38 -29.24
C ASN A 325 -10.39 15.78 -30.56
N LYS A 326 -11.29 15.16 -31.34
CA LYS A 326 -11.05 14.76 -32.73
C LYS A 326 -10.75 15.98 -33.64
N ASN A 327 -10.82 17.20 -33.09
CA ASN A 327 -10.59 18.46 -33.80
C ASN A 327 -9.42 19.31 -33.26
N LYS A 328 -8.47 18.76 -32.48
CA LYS A 328 -7.28 19.55 -32.09
C LYS A 328 -6.33 19.72 -33.28
N ARG A 329 -6.26 20.96 -33.77
CA ARG A 329 -5.32 21.51 -34.75
C ARG A 329 -3.86 21.09 -34.46
N PRO A 330 -2.96 21.06 -35.46
CA PRO A 330 -1.56 20.70 -35.27
C PRO A 330 -0.85 21.78 -34.42
N GLY A 331 -0.80 21.54 -33.11
CA GLY A 331 -0.28 22.46 -32.09
C GLY A 331 -0.85 22.17 -30.68
N SER A 332 -1.15 20.91 -30.37
CA SER A 332 -1.83 20.48 -29.15
C SER A 332 -1.02 20.81 -27.89
N LEU A 333 -1.62 21.57 -26.96
CA LEU A 333 -1.15 21.69 -25.58
C LEU A 333 -0.99 20.30 -24.94
N LYS A 334 -0.02 20.15 -24.03
CA LYS A 334 0.20 18.94 -23.21
C LYS A 334 -1.03 18.68 -22.31
N GLU A 335 -1.28 17.41 -21.98
CA GLU A 335 -2.47 17.00 -21.22
C GLU A 335 -2.45 17.55 -19.79
N MET A 336 -3.54 18.22 -19.38
CA MET A 336 -3.62 18.87 -18.07
C MET A 336 -3.83 17.87 -16.93
N HIS A 337 -4.51 16.75 -17.23
CA HIS A 337 -4.80 15.69 -16.27
C HIS A 337 -3.78 14.55 -16.34
N CYS A 338 -2.51 14.91 -16.50
CA CYS A 338 -1.37 13.99 -16.57
C CYS A 338 -0.27 14.46 -15.61
N LEU A 339 0.27 13.55 -14.82
CA LEU A 339 1.53 13.75 -14.12
C LEU A 339 2.65 13.31 -15.06
N HIS A 340 3.43 14.26 -15.57
CA HIS A 340 4.61 13.97 -16.37
C HIS A 340 5.85 13.80 -15.46
N PRO A 341 6.87 13.06 -15.90
CA PRO A 341 8.15 12.96 -15.20
C PRO A 341 8.75 14.32 -14.84
N GLY A 342 8.66 15.30 -15.74
CA GLY A 342 9.15 16.67 -15.52
C GLY A 342 8.50 17.40 -14.34
N ASP A 343 7.25 17.07 -14.01
CA ASP A 343 6.53 17.65 -12.88
C ASP A 343 7.12 17.22 -11.53
N LEU A 344 7.94 16.17 -11.50
CA LEU A 344 8.63 15.70 -10.29
C LEU A 344 9.99 16.37 -10.06
N TYR A 345 10.52 17.14 -11.02
CA TYR A 345 11.82 17.82 -10.88
C TYR A 345 11.90 18.78 -9.68
N PRO A 346 10.85 19.52 -9.29
CA PRO A 346 10.83 20.28 -8.04
C PRO A 346 11.22 19.43 -6.82
N TYR A 347 10.74 18.19 -6.78
CA TYR A 347 10.82 17.28 -5.64
C TYR A 347 12.10 16.45 -5.60
N THR A 348 12.85 16.35 -6.71
CA THR A 348 14.20 15.74 -6.73
C THR A 348 15.29 16.61 -6.09
N ARG A 349 14.91 17.71 -5.42
CA ARG A 349 15.79 18.50 -4.53
C ARG A 349 16.01 17.86 -3.16
N LYS A 350 15.27 16.79 -2.84
CA LYS A 350 15.46 15.94 -1.67
C LYS A 350 15.44 14.48 -2.14
N PRO A 351 15.93 13.52 -1.32
CA PRO A 351 15.90 12.11 -1.70
C PRO A 351 14.48 11.62 -2.00
N LEU A 352 14.26 11.17 -3.24
CA LEU A 352 12.98 10.70 -3.75
C LEU A 352 13.10 9.25 -4.19
N PHE A 353 12.20 8.41 -3.69
CA PHE A 353 12.03 7.03 -4.15
C PHE A 353 10.68 6.95 -4.87
N LEU A 354 10.67 6.59 -6.15
CA LEU A 354 9.48 6.51 -6.99
C LEU A 354 9.16 5.05 -7.29
N ILE A 355 7.91 4.66 -7.16
CA ILE A 355 7.38 3.40 -7.68
C ILE A 355 6.21 3.75 -8.59
N CYS A 356 6.34 3.45 -9.88
CA CYS A 356 5.31 3.71 -10.89
C CYS A 356 4.81 2.40 -11.47
N ASP A 357 3.60 2.02 -11.10
CA ASP A 357 2.85 0.87 -11.63
C ASP A 357 1.82 1.36 -12.65
N SER A 358 2.19 1.31 -13.92
CA SER A 358 1.44 1.84 -15.06
C SER A 358 1.88 1.20 -16.38
N ASP A 359 0.98 1.12 -17.35
CA ASP A 359 1.25 0.73 -18.75
C ASP A 359 2.03 1.80 -19.54
N ASN A 360 2.33 2.96 -18.94
CA ASN A 360 3.25 3.98 -19.44
C ASN A 360 4.35 4.33 -18.42
N SER A 361 4.74 3.37 -17.58
CA SER A 361 5.76 3.57 -16.54
C SER A 361 7.13 3.99 -17.12
N SER A 362 7.45 3.57 -18.35
CA SER A 362 8.73 3.86 -19.01
C SER A 362 8.98 5.34 -19.24
N ALA A 363 7.94 6.18 -19.29
CA ALA A 363 8.08 7.63 -19.34
C ALA A 363 8.97 8.16 -18.18
N PHE A 364 8.97 7.47 -17.03
CA PHE A 364 9.73 7.83 -15.84
C PHE A 364 11.17 7.24 -15.82
N GLN A 365 11.67 6.69 -16.92
CA GLN A 365 13.05 6.17 -17.04
C GLN A 365 14.10 7.27 -17.27
N CYS A 366 13.70 8.44 -17.76
CA CYS A 366 14.62 9.48 -18.19
C CYS A 366 14.60 10.70 -17.25
N PHE A 367 15.09 10.52 -16.03
CA PHE A 367 15.28 11.64 -15.11
C PHE A 367 16.67 12.29 -15.27
N PRO A 368 16.74 13.62 -15.46
CA PRO A 368 17.98 14.34 -15.38
C PRO A 368 18.40 14.49 -13.91
N ASN A 369 19.70 14.30 -13.64
CA ASN A 369 20.27 14.56 -12.33
C ASN A 369 20.55 16.07 -12.15
N LEU A 370 19.51 16.84 -11.88
CA LEU A 370 19.59 18.31 -11.79
C LEU A 370 20.14 18.83 -10.45
N PHE A 371 19.96 18.07 -9.36
CA PHE A 371 20.25 18.55 -7.99
C PHE A 371 21.27 17.69 -7.24
N GLY A 372 21.76 16.59 -7.83
CA GLY A 372 22.73 15.70 -7.19
C GLY A 372 22.16 14.90 -6.01
N GLN A 373 20.84 14.91 -5.84
CA GLN A 373 20.16 14.18 -4.76
C GLN A 373 19.80 12.76 -5.21
N PRO A 374 19.71 11.81 -4.28
CA PRO A 374 19.35 10.43 -4.59
C PRO A 374 17.95 10.35 -5.20
N LEU A 375 17.88 9.67 -6.34
CA LEU A 375 16.63 9.30 -6.99
C LEU A 375 16.70 7.83 -7.36
N VAL A 376 15.69 7.06 -6.99
CA VAL A 376 15.48 5.71 -7.49
C VAL A 376 14.04 5.58 -7.96
N CYS A 377 13.84 5.12 -9.18
CA CYS A 377 12.54 4.80 -9.75
C CYS A 377 12.46 3.29 -10.00
N LEU A 378 11.41 2.65 -9.51
CA LEU A 378 11.03 1.28 -9.85
C LEU A 378 9.77 1.32 -10.71
N LEU A 379 9.86 0.77 -11.92
CA LEU A 379 8.87 0.93 -12.97
C LEU A 379 8.31 -0.44 -13.34
N SER A 380 6.99 -0.58 -13.36
CA SER A 380 6.32 -1.83 -13.75
C SER A 380 6.60 -2.20 -15.21
N PRO A 381 6.38 -3.46 -15.59
CA PRO A 381 6.16 -3.81 -17.00
C PRO A 381 5.04 -2.96 -17.62
N GLU A 382 5.17 -2.66 -18.91
CA GLU A 382 4.12 -1.97 -19.68
C GLU A 382 3.04 -2.93 -20.16
N GLN A 383 3.40 -4.20 -20.33
CA GLN A 383 2.51 -5.23 -20.87
C GLN A 383 2.49 -6.48 -19.98
N LEU A 384 1.32 -7.12 -19.96
CA LEU A 384 1.12 -8.43 -19.37
C LEU A 384 0.69 -9.44 -20.45
N PRO A 385 0.99 -10.74 -20.29
CA PRO A 385 0.52 -11.78 -21.20
C PRO A 385 -1.00 -11.76 -21.30
N SER A 386 -1.56 -12.09 -22.47
CA SER A 386 -3.00 -12.05 -22.72
C SER A 386 -3.82 -12.89 -21.74
N THR A 387 -3.25 -14.00 -21.24
CA THR A 387 -3.85 -14.85 -20.21
C THR A 387 -4.06 -14.15 -18.86
N MET A 388 -3.42 -13.01 -18.64
CA MET A 388 -3.45 -12.23 -17.39
C MET A 388 -4.11 -10.85 -17.55
N GLN A 389 -4.43 -10.42 -18.78
CA GLN A 389 -4.97 -9.07 -19.03
C GLN A 389 -6.33 -8.84 -18.39
N ASP A 390 -7.23 -9.83 -18.42
CA ASP A 390 -8.58 -9.75 -17.83
C ASP A 390 -8.57 -9.67 -16.28
N GLN A 391 -7.41 -9.85 -15.65
CA GLN A 391 -7.28 -9.87 -14.19
C GLN A 391 -6.85 -8.51 -13.59
N HIS A 392 -6.74 -7.45 -14.41
CA HIS A 392 -6.39 -6.10 -13.95
C HIS A 392 -7.33 -5.55 -12.84
N LEU A 393 -8.58 -6.04 -12.79
CA LEU A 393 -9.54 -5.72 -11.74
C LEU A 393 -9.01 -6.12 -10.34
N LYS A 394 -8.18 -7.17 -10.25
CA LYS A 394 -7.63 -7.76 -9.01
C LYS A 394 -6.26 -7.19 -8.60
N GLY A 395 -5.97 -5.98 -9.04
CA GLY A 395 -4.73 -5.28 -8.72
C GLY A 395 -3.60 -5.58 -9.69
N ASN A 396 -2.56 -4.75 -9.66
CA ASN A 396 -1.43 -4.87 -10.57
C ASN A 396 -0.45 -5.96 -10.14
N LEU A 397 0.11 -6.66 -11.14
CA LEU A 397 1.06 -7.74 -10.91
C LEU A 397 2.36 -7.24 -10.25
N PHE A 398 2.86 -6.09 -10.69
CA PHE A 398 4.08 -5.51 -10.15
C PHE A 398 3.92 -5.16 -8.67
N THR A 399 2.82 -4.50 -8.31
CA THR A 399 2.44 -4.27 -6.90
C THR A 399 2.30 -5.58 -6.11
N LEU A 400 1.74 -6.64 -6.69
CA LEU A 400 1.65 -7.95 -6.02
C LEU A 400 3.05 -8.52 -5.71
N PHE A 401 4.02 -8.40 -6.62
CA PHE A 401 5.41 -8.80 -6.36
C PHE A 401 6.05 -7.96 -5.24
N LEU A 402 5.85 -6.64 -5.27
CA LEU A 402 6.36 -5.75 -4.22
C LEU A 402 5.68 -5.99 -2.87
N HIS A 403 4.46 -6.53 -2.85
CA HIS A 403 3.72 -6.87 -1.65
C HIS A 403 4.07 -8.25 -1.06
N CYS A 404 4.00 -9.30 -1.87
CA CYS A 404 4.37 -10.66 -1.49
C CYS A 404 4.91 -11.41 -2.72
N PRO A 405 6.24 -11.53 -2.86
CA PRO A 405 6.87 -12.18 -4.01
C PRO A 405 6.42 -13.62 -4.24
N LEU A 406 6.18 -14.38 -3.16
CA LEU A 406 5.73 -15.76 -3.27
C LEU A 406 4.28 -15.86 -3.78
N MET A 407 3.37 -14.98 -3.30
CA MET A 407 2.01 -14.93 -3.85
C MET A 407 2.04 -14.57 -5.33
N ALA A 408 2.85 -13.59 -5.72
CA ALA A 408 3.00 -13.20 -7.12
C ALA A 408 3.57 -14.34 -7.97
N PHE A 409 4.56 -15.07 -7.47
CA PHE A 409 5.12 -16.25 -8.12
C PHE A 409 4.06 -17.35 -8.34
N CYS A 410 3.29 -17.68 -7.30
CA CYS A 410 2.19 -18.64 -7.41
C CYS A 410 1.14 -18.17 -8.43
N TYR A 411 0.81 -16.88 -8.40
CA TYR A 411 -0.16 -16.28 -9.30
C TYR A 411 0.27 -16.35 -10.77
N VAL A 412 1.51 -16.00 -11.13
CA VAL A 412 2.00 -16.12 -12.51
C VAL A 412 2.09 -17.59 -12.97
N CYS A 413 2.29 -18.50 -12.02
CA CYS A 413 2.30 -19.95 -12.28
C CYS A 413 0.90 -20.59 -12.28
N ASN A 414 -0.17 -19.79 -12.14
CA ASN A 414 -1.57 -20.25 -12.06
C ASN A 414 -1.83 -21.26 -10.93
N ILE A 415 -1.21 -21.05 -9.77
CA ILE A 415 -1.43 -21.82 -8.53
C ILE A 415 -2.41 -21.03 -7.67
N GLY A 416 -3.57 -21.62 -7.32
CA GLY A 416 -4.59 -20.96 -6.50
C GLY A 416 -4.56 -21.34 -5.01
N ASP A 417 -4.28 -22.61 -4.71
CA ASP A 417 -4.26 -23.15 -3.36
C ASP A 417 -2.91 -23.80 -3.05
N ILE A 418 -2.40 -23.60 -1.84
CA ILE A 418 -1.12 -24.16 -1.41
C ILE A 418 -1.16 -24.61 0.05
N PRO A 419 -0.74 -25.85 0.36
CA PRO A 419 -0.59 -26.29 1.75
C PRO A 419 0.47 -25.47 2.49
N ILE A 420 0.23 -25.15 3.76
CA ILE A 420 1.16 -24.35 4.59
C ILE A 420 2.57 -24.92 4.65
N THR A 421 2.70 -26.26 4.68
CA THR A 421 4.02 -26.92 4.71
C THR A 421 4.80 -26.73 3.41
N THR A 422 4.12 -26.64 2.27
CA THR A 422 4.73 -26.31 0.98
C THR A 422 5.02 -24.82 0.89
N TRP A 423 4.10 -23.98 1.38
CA TRP A 423 4.30 -22.53 1.48
C TRP A 423 5.57 -22.18 2.26
N ASP A 424 5.79 -22.77 3.44
CA ASP A 424 6.98 -22.50 4.25
C ASP A 424 8.29 -22.91 3.57
N LYS A 425 8.28 -24.04 2.83
CA LYS A 425 9.43 -24.46 2.02
C LYS A 425 9.72 -23.44 0.92
N CYS A 426 8.68 -23.02 0.21
CA CYS A 426 8.79 -22.01 -0.85
C CYS A 426 9.26 -20.67 -0.29
N GLN A 427 8.74 -20.25 0.86
CA GLN A 427 9.15 -19.03 1.54
C GLN A 427 10.64 -19.09 1.91
N SER A 428 11.15 -20.25 2.33
CA SER A 428 12.58 -20.44 2.60
C SER A 428 13.45 -20.23 1.36
N HIS A 429 12.98 -20.59 0.16
CA HIS A 429 13.67 -20.27 -1.09
C HIS A 429 13.65 -18.76 -1.39
N VAL A 430 12.53 -18.09 -1.14
CA VAL A 430 12.42 -16.63 -1.27
C VAL A 430 13.36 -15.92 -0.29
N ASP A 431 13.41 -16.33 0.97
CA ASP A 431 14.28 -15.73 1.99
C ASP A 431 15.77 -15.89 1.64
N LYS A 432 16.14 -17.08 1.13
CA LYS A 432 17.48 -17.34 0.60
C LYS A 432 17.80 -16.42 -0.58
N PHE A 433 16.86 -16.27 -1.52
CA PHE A 433 17.01 -15.34 -2.65
C PHE A 433 17.23 -13.92 -2.14
N MET A 434 16.41 -13.42 -1.21
CA MET A 434 16.50 -12.06 -0.68
C MET A 434 17.85 -11.83 0.03
N SER A 435 18.34 -12.82 0.78
CA SER A 435 19.65 -12.78 1.44
C SER A 435 20.80 -12.71 0.42
N GLU A 436 20.76 -13.52 -0.63
CA GLU A 436 21.79 -13.46 -1.69
C GLU A 436 21.74 -12.15 -2.47
N ALA A 437 20.55 -11.70 -2.87
CA ALA A 437 20.37 -10.43 -3.55
C ALA A 437 20.89 -9.27 -2.69
N SER A 438 20.63 -9.29 -1.38
CA SER A 438 21.15 -8.27 -0.45
C SER A 438 22.67 -8.19 -0.43
N LYS A 439 23.38 -9.32 -0.54
CA LYS A 439 24.85 -9.35 -0.62
C LYS A 439 25.36 -8.80 -1.95
N LEU A 440 24.60 -8.95 -3.03
CA LEU A 440 24.99 -8.40 -4.34
C LEU A 440 24.91 -6.88 -4.34
N PHE A 441 23.88 -6.29 -3.71
CA PHE A 441 23.79 -4.83 -3.54
C PHE A 441 25.01 -4.26 -2.81
N THR A 442 25.47 -4.89 -1.72
CA THR A 442 26.62 -4.39 -0.94
C THR A 442 27.98 -4.62 -1.62
N ARG A 443 28.07 -5.58 -2.54
CA ARG A 443 29.33 -5.95 -3.22
C ARG A 443 29.48 -5.39 -4.63
N SER A 444 28.38 -4.99 -5.26
CA SER A 444 28.38 -4.48 -6.63
C SER A 444 29.19 -3.18 -6.70
N ARG A 445 30.08 -3.11 -7.70
CA ARG A 445 30.93 -1.93 -7.94
C ARG A 445 30.32 -1.00 -8.98
N LYS A 446 29.42 -1.53 -9.81
CA LYS A 446 28.70 -0.79 -10.85
C LYS A 446 27.37 -0.21 -10.34
N LEU A 447 26.96 -0.54 -9.11
CA LEU A 447 25.71 -0.04 -8.54
C LEU A 447 25.76 1.47 -8.33
N ASP A 448 24.76 2.19 -8.83
CA ASP A 448 24.65 3.62 -8.60
C ASP A 448 24.52 3.92 -7.09
N HIS A 449 25.23 4.95 -6.64
CA HIS A 449 25.28 5.33 -5.23
C HIS A 449 23.90 5.66 -4.64
N SER A 450 22.93 6.09 -5.47
CA SER A 450 21.56 6.38 -5.05
C SER A 450 20.87 5.15 -4.45
N PHE A 451 21.07 3.96 -5.01
CA PHE A 451 20.54 2.72 -4.46
C PHE A 451 21.04 2.48 -3.04
N MET A 452 22.34 2.61 -2.81
CA MET A 452 22.96 2.38 -1.50
C MET A 452 22.51 3.38 -0.44
N GLN A 453 22.18 4.62 -0.82
CA GLN A 453 21.63 5.60 0.11
C GLN A 453 20.26 5.20 0.65
N PHE A 454 19.41 4.62 -0.19
CA PHE A 454 18.09 4.13 0.21
C PHE A 454 18.14 2.72 0.84
N PHE A 455 19.12 1.89 0.45
CA PHE A 455 19.23 0.50 0.90
C PHE A 455 19.44 0.34 2.41
N GLY A 456 19.88 1.41 3.10
CA GLY A 456 19.98 1.41 4.56
C GLY A 456 18.63 1.38 5.29
N ASP A 457 17.55 1.78 4.63
CA ASP A 457 16.20 1.75 5.20
C ASP A 457 15.54 0.37 4.98
N ASP A 458 14.87 -0.17 6.00
CA ASP A 458 14.28 -1.51 5.94
C ASP A 458 13.21 -1.65 4.84
N PHE A 459 12.33 -0.65 4.71
CA PHE A 459 11.23 -0.72 3.75
C PHE A 459 11.76 -0.58 2.31
N LEU A 460 12.63 0.40 2.08
CA LEU A 460 13.18 0.65 0.75
C LEU A 460 14.07 -0.49 0.28
N ARG A 461 14.88 -1.06 1.18
CA ARG A 461 15.66 -2.27 0.91
C ARG A 461 14.77 -3.45 0.57
N LEU A 462 13.72 -3.69 1.34
CA LEU A 462 12.78 -4.77 1.06
C LEU A 462 12.17 -4.61 -0.34
N LEU A 463 11.73 -3.40 -0.70
CA LEU A 463 11.17 -3.11 -2.02
C LEU A 463 12.19 -3.33 -3.16
N LEU A 464 13.45 -2.92 -2.97
CA LEU A 464 14.52 -3.15 -3.94
C LEU A 464 14.80 -4.64 -4.16
N LEU A 465 14.83 -5.44 -3.09
CA LEU A 465 15.06 -6.88 -3.22
C LEU A 465 13.87 -7.60 -3.88
N ARG A 466 12.64 -7.18 -3.54
CA ARG A 466 11.41 -7.67 -4.19
C ARG A 466 11.32 -7.28 -5.66
N PHE A 467 11.81 -6.11 -6.02
CA PHE A 467 11.96 -5.69 -7.42
C PHE A 467 12.88 -6.63 -8.20
N VAL A 468 14.06 -6.98 -7.65
CA VAL A 468 14.97 -7.93 -8.30
C VAL A 468 14.33 -9.31 -8.44
N PHE A 469 13.59 -9.78 -7.44
CA PHE A 469 12.82 -11.02 -7.56
C PHE A 469 11.77 -10.95 -8.68
N CYS A 470 11.01 -9.85 -8.75
CA CYS A 470 10.04 -9.61 -9.82
C CYS A 470 10.70 -9.69 -11.21
N TYR A 471 11.80 -8.95 -11.40
CA TYR A 471 12.55 -8.94 -12.66
C TYR A 471 12.95 -10.36 -13.09
N ILE A 472 13.58 -11.11 -12.18
CA ILE A 472 14.11 -12.45 -12.48
C ILE A 472 13.00 -13.45 -12.77
N VAL A 473 11.88 -13.39 -12.05
CA VAL A 473 10.72 -14.26 -12.34
C VAL A 473 10.17 -13.95 -13.72
N LEU A 474 9.98 -12.68 -14.06
CA LEU A 474 9.38 -12.28 -15.34
C LEU A 474 10.31 -12.59 -16.53
N ILE A 475 11.61 -12.31 -16.44
CA ILE A 475 12.53 -12.58 -17.56
C ILE A 475 12.72 -14.07 -17.84
N LEU A 476 12.65 -14.93 -16.82
CA LEU A 476 12.78 -16.38 -17.00
C LEU A 476 11.46 -17.07 -17.33
N HIS A 477 10.31 -16.47 -17.02
CA HIS A 477 9.01 -17.09 -17.28
C HIS A 477 8.66 -17.02 -18.78
N ARG A 478 8.45 -18.18 -19.41
CA ARG A 478 8.26 -18.33 -20.87
C ARG A 478 7.07 -17.55 -21.44
N GLY A 479 6.12 -17.17 -20.60
CA GLY A 479 4.96 -16.36 -20.96
C GLY A 479 5.23 -14.85 -21.13
N PHE A 480 6.34 -14.34 -20.60
CA PHE A 480 6.71 -12.92 -20.67
C PHE A 480 7.88 -12.79 -21.65
N LYS A 481 7.66 -12.13 -22.80
CA LYS A 481 8.64 -12.09 -23.89
C LYS A 481 8.83 -10.69 -24.43
N GLY A 482 10.05 -10.16 -24.25
CA GLY A 482 10.45 -8.85 -24.74
C GLY A 482 10.45 -7.79 -23.64
N PRO A 483 11.13 -6.66 -23.88
CA PRO A 483 11.45 -5.67 -22.84
C PRO A 483 10.23 -5.02 -22.21
N SER A 484 9.12 -4.87 -22.94
CA SER A 484 7.86 -4.31 -22.42
C SER A 484 7.20 -5.16 -21.34
N TYR A 485 7.59 -6.43 -21.20
CA TYR A 485 7.07 -7.36 -20.18
C TYR A 485 7.93 -7.39 -18.91
N PHE A 486 9.02 -6.63 -18.86
CA PHE A 486 9.95 -6.64 -17.74
C PHE A 486 9.90 -5.32 -16.97
N PRO A 487 10.01 -5.35 -15.64
CA PRO A 487 10.10 -4.14 -14.86
C PRO A 487 11.47 -3.49 -15.10
N THR A 488 11.52 -2.17 -15.00
CA THR A 488 12.75 -1.40 -15.24
C THR A 488 13.03 -0.48 -14.05
N SER A 489 14.26 0.01 -13.96
CA SER A 489 14.66 0.94 -12.90
C SER A 489 15.46 2.11 -13.44
N HIS A 490 15.39 3.24 -12.73
CA HIS A 490 16.24 4.40 -12.95
C HIS A 490 16.90 4.82 -11.62
N PRO A 491 18.25 4.94 -11.55
CA PRO A 491 19.22 4.46 -12.52
C PRO A 491 19.07 2.95 -12.77
N SER A 492 19.54 2.45 -13.92
CA SER A 492 19.43 1.03 -14.22
C SER A 492 20.29 0.19 -13.27
N LEU A 493 19.71 -0.89 -12.73
CA LEU A 493 20.47 -1.86 -11.94
C LEU A 493 21.52 -2.58 -12.81
N PRO A 494 22.71 -2.91 -12.27
CA PRO A 494 23.72 -3.66 -13.00
C PRO A 494 23.22 -5.06 -13.41
N THR A 495 23.06 -5.28 -14.71
CA THR A 495 22.59 -6.56 -15.26
C THR A 495 23.54 -7.71 -14.89
N ASP A 496 24.81 -7.60 -15.27
CA ASP A 496 25.80 -8.68 -15.07
C ASP A 496 26.15 -8.98 -13.60
N GLU A 497 26.03 -7.99 -12.71
CA GLU A 497 26.41 -8.15 -11.29
C GLU A 497 25.23 -8.52 -10.39
N ILE A 498 24.00 -8.15 -10.76
CA ILE A 498 22.80 -8.33 -9.93
C ILE A 498 21.72 -9.10 -10.68
N LEU A 499 21.19 -8.55 -11.78
CA LEU A 499 19.94 -9.07 -12.38
C LEU A 499 20.08 -10.45 -13.03
N GLU A 500 21.25 -10.77 -13.59
CA GLU A 500 21.54 -12.05 -14.24
C GLU A 500 22.46 -12.94 -13.40
N HIS A 501 22.53 -12.68 -12.09
CA HIS A 501 23.45 -13.40 -11.23
C HIS A 501 23.05 -14.89 -11.07
N PRO A 502 23.94 -15.86 -11.36
CA PRO A 502 23.59 -17.29 -11.41
C PRO A 502 22.98 -17.86 -10.12
N LEU A 503 23.39 -17.35 -8.95
CA LEU A 503 22.84 -17.79 -7.66
C LEU A 503 21.38 -17.38 -7.46
N LEU A 504 20.96 -16.23 -8.00
CA LEU A 504 19.58 -15.78 -7.94
C LEU A 504 18.71 -16.62 -8.86
N TYR A 505 19.18 -16.87 -10.08
CA TYR A 505 18.53 -17.77 -11.03
C TYR A 505 18.33 -19.16 -10.46
N LYS A 506 19.40 -19.76 -9.90
CA LYS A 506 19.31 -21.06 -9.25
C LYS A 506 18.28 -21.07 -8.12
N SER A 507 18.28 -20.07 -7.25
CA SER A 507 17.34 -20.01 -6.13
C SER A 507 15.88 -19.89 -6.59
N MET A 508 15.62 -19.14 -7.66
CA MET A 508 14.29 -19.04 -8.27
C MET A 508 13.87 -20.36 -8.95
N LEU A 509 14.77 -21.02 -9.67
CA LEU A 509 14.47 -22.31 -10.30
C LEU A 509 14.27 -23.44 -9.28
N ASP A 510 14.99 -23.42 -8.16
CA ASP A 510 14.75 -24.34 -7.03
C ASP A 510 13.34 -24.14 -6.43
N LEU A 511 12.85 -22.90 -6.35
CA LEU A 511 11.47 -22.59 -5.98
C LEU A 511 10.48 -23.17 -7.00
N ALA A 512 10.73 -22.97 -8.30
CA ALA A 512 9.89 -23.51 -9.37
C ALA A 512 9.82 -25.06 -9.34
N ASN A 513 10.94 -25.72 -9.03
CA ASN A 513 10.99 -27.17 -8.84
C ASN A 513 10.16 -27.63 -7.63
N THR A 514 10.22 -26.88 -6.52
CA THR A 514 9.45 -27.21 -5.30
C THR A 514 7.94 -27.16 -5.53
N LEU A 515 7.49 -26.31 -6.45
CA LEU A 515 6.08 -26.16 -6.84
C LEU A 515 5.71 -26.98 -8.08
N ASP A 516 6.63 -27.77 -8.63
CA ASP A 516 6.44 -28.57 -9.86
C ASP A 516 6.02 -27.73 -11.09
N VAL A 517 6.52 -26.49 -11.18
CA VAL A 517 6.24 -25.53 -12.26
C VAL A 517 7.49 -25.16 -13.06
N ARG A 518 8.56 -25.94 -12.93
CA ARG A 518 9.85 -25.72 -13.64
C ARG A 518 9.69 -25.59 -15.16
N GLY A 519 8.73 -26.29 -15.75
CA GLY A 519 8.44 -26.24 -17.19
C GLY A 519 8.00 -24.86 -17.72
N LEU A 520 7.51 -23.98 -16.84
CA LEU A 520 7.12 -22.61 -17.20
C LEU A 520 8.31 -21.68 -17.38
N PHE A 521 9.51 -22.07 -16.93
CA PHE A 521 10.69 -21.21 -16.91
C PHE A 521 11.75 -21.66 -17.93
N ALA A 522 12.47 -20.71 -18.51
CA ALA A 522 13.62 -20.95 -19.39
C ALA A 522 14.86 -21.40 -18.58
N GLU A 523 15.87 -21.95 -19.26
CA GLU A 523 17.21 -22.08 -18.67
C GLU A 523 17.97 -20.75 -18.80
N PRO A 524 18.89 -20.44 -17.87
CA PRO A 524 19.80 -19.30 -18.00
C PRO A 524 20.55 -19.33 -19.34
N GLY A 525 20.44 -18.26 -20.14
CA GLY A 525 21.09 -18.13 -21.45
C GLY A 525 20.25 -18.59 -22.65
N ASP A 526 19.12 -19.26 -22.45
CA ASP A 526 18.17 -19.57 -23.54
C ASP A 526 17.29 -18.36 -23.92
N GLY A 527 17.20 -17.35 -23.04
CA GLY A 527 16.26 -16.22 -23.13
C GLY A 527 16.75 -14.98 -23.89
N ASP A 528 18.05 -14.85 -24.17
CA ASP A 528 18.65 -13.61 -24.72
C ASP A 528 18.62 -13.54 -26.26
N THR A 529 17.96 -14.47 -26.95
CA THR A 529 18.06 -14.60 -28.42
C THR A 529 16.97 -13.89 -29.22
N SER A 530 16.16 -13.03 -28.60
CA SER A 530 15.23 -12.16 -29.34
C SER A 530 15.41 -10.70 -28.96
N ASN A 531 16.53 -10.13 -29.39
CA ASN A 531 16.65 -8.69 -29.67
C ASN A 531 15.85 -8.34 -30.93
#